data_AF-S4P2B6-F1
#
_entry.id   AF-S4P2B6-F1
#
_cell.length_a   1.000
_cell.length_b   1.000
_cell.length_c   1.000
_cell.angle_alpha   90.00
_cell.angle_beta   90.00
_cell.angle_gamma   90.00
#
_symmetry.space_group_name_H-M   'P 1'
#
loop_
_entity.id
_entity.type
_entity.pdbx_description
1 polymer ?
#
loop_
_entity_poly.entity_id
_entity_poly.type
_entity_poly.pdbx_seq_one_letter_code
_entity_poly.pdbx_strand_id
1 'polypeptide(L)'
;MLSVDPAKRLTIHQVMASPWIRQFTQVPQTPLYTHTLLRDAGDAWADVQDEMTRSLATMRVDYDQVQIKALEQSNNSLLNKRRNKVGA
;
A
#
# COMPACT_ATOMS: atom_id res chain seq x y z
N MET A 1 -11.82 3.87 -6.64
CA MET A 1 -10.71 4.40 -5.81
C MET A 1 -9.64 3.34 -5.56
N LEU A 2 -10.00 2.11 -5.18
CA LEU A 2 -9.05 1.03 -4.88
C LEU A 2 -8.70 0.18 -6.11
N SER A 3 -8.15 0.80 -7.16
CA SER A 3 -7.58 0.05 -8.29
C SER A 3 -6.14 -0.40 -7.95
N VAL A 4 -5.84 -1.68 -8.19
CA VAL A 4 -4.49 -2.26 -7.95
C VAL A 4 -3.45 -1.58 -8.84
N ASP A 5 -3.78 -1.37 -10.11
CA ASP A 5 -2.96 -0.62 -11.06
C ASP A 5 -2.95 0.89 -10.69
N PRO A 6 -1.80 1.47 -10.32
CA PRO A 6 -1.69 2.88 -9.95
C PRO A 6 -2.08 3.83 -11.09
N ALA A 7 -1.82 3.46 -12.35
CA ALA A 7 -2.10 4.32 -13.51
C ALA A 7 -3.60 4.40 -13.83
N LYS A 8 -4.38 3.38 -13.43
CA LYS A 8 -5.84 3.34 -13.58
C LYS A 8 -6.59 3.87 -12.36
N ARG A 9 -5.87 4.31 -11.33
CA ARG A 9 -6.48 4.81 -10.10
C ARG A 9 -7.09 6.20 -10.33
N LEU A 10 -8.22 6.45 -9.67
CA LEU A 10 -8.85 7.77 -9.72
C LEU A 10 -7.90 8.83 -9.17
N THR A 11 -7.79 9.95 -9.90
CA THR A 11 -7.09 11.14 -9.41
C THR A 11 -7.95 11.87 -8.38
N ILE A 12 -7.31 12.74 -7.59
CA ILE A 12 -8.04 13.53 -6.58
C ILE A 12 -9.15 14.38 -7.19
N HIS A 13 -8.94 14.97 -8.38
CA HIS A 13 -9.97 15.76 -9.05
C HIS A 13 -11.20 14.94 -9.44
N GLN A 14 -11.00 13.71 -9.93
CA GLN A 14 -12.10 12.80 -10.26
C GLN A 14 -12.88 12.39 -9.01
N VAL A 15 -12.20 12.17 -7.89
CA VAL A 15 -12.83 11.89 -6.60
C VAL A 15 -13.67 13.08 -6.15
N MET A 16 -13.11 14.29 -6.15
CA MET A 16 -13.82 15.51 -5.75
C MET A 16 -15.00 15.85 -6.66
N ALA A 17 -14.95 15.48 -7.93
CA ALA A 17 -16.04 15.67 -8.89
C ALA A 17 -17.21 14.68 -8.70
N SER A 18 -17.01 13.60 -7.95
CA SER A 18 -18.07 12.60 -7.67
C SER A 18 -19.28 13.28 -7.01
N PRO A 19 -20.53 13.02 -7.45
CA PRO A 19 -21.73 13.57 -6.83
C PRO A 19 -21.80 13.29 -5.33
N TRP A 20 -21.33 12.11 -4.90
CA TRP A 20 -21.26 11.73 -3.48
C TRP A 20 -20.41 12.67 -2.63
N ILE A 21 -19.38 13.31 -3.21
CA ILE A 21 -18.50 14.26 -2.51
C ILE A 21 -18.90 15.70 -2.82
N ARG A 22 -19.13 16.03 -4.09
CA ARG A 22 -19.48 17.38 -4.55
C ARG A 22 -20.82 17.85 -3.95
N GLN A 23 -21.78 16.95 -3.80
CA GLN A 23 -23.12 17.23 -3.28
C GLN A 23 -23.30 16.55 -1.91
N PHE A 24 -22.28 16.60 -1.05
CA PHE A 24 -22.29 15.94 0.26
C PHE A 24 -23.48 16.32 1.15
N THR A 25 -24.14 17.45 0.92
CA THR A 25 -25.36 17.87 1.65
C THR A 25 -26.64 17.23 1.13
N GLN A 26 -26.63 16.64 -0.06
CA GLN A 26 -27.78 16.02 -0.72
C GLN A 26 -27.74 14.48 -0.66
N VAL A 27 -26.72 13.91 0.01
CA VAL A 27 -26.58 12.47 0.14
C VAL A 27 -27.64 11.89 1.10
N PRO A 28 -28.12 10.66 0.86
CA PRO A 28 -29.08 10.01 1.73
C PRO A 28 -28.56 9.90 3.18
N GLN A 29 -29.42 10.25 4.15
CA GLN A 29 -29.14 10.10 5.57
C GLN A 29 -29.45 8.69 6.06
N THR A 30 -28.90 7.68 5.39
CA THR A 30 -29.09 6.28 5.76
C THR A 30 -28.26 5.98 7.03
N PRO A 31 -28.86 5.46 8.11
CA PRO A 31 -28.11 5.12 9.31
C PRO A 31 -27.11 3.98 9.01
N LEU A 32 -25.91 4.08 9.57
CA LEU A 32 -24.82 3.13 9.36
C LEU A 32 -24.45 2.41 10.66
N TYR A 33 -24.03 1.15 10.54
CA TYR A 33 -23.57 0.32 11.66
C TYR A 33 -22.13 0.60 12.09
N THR A 34 -21.44 1.55 11.45
CA THR A 34 -20.01 1.81 11.68
C THR A 34 -19.72 2.10 13.15
N HIS A 35 -20.58 2.87 13.83
CA HIS A 35 -20.40 3.19 15.25
C HIS A 35 -20.49 1.95 16.15
N THR A 36 -21.51 1.10 15.95
CA THR A 36 -21.68 -0.11 16.77
C THR A 36 -20.54 -1.09 16.51
N LEU A 37 -20.17 -1.28 15.24
CA LEU A 37 -19.10 -2.20 14.85
C LEU A 37 -17.74 -1.77 15.42
N LEU A 38 -17.41 -0.48 15.40
CA LEU A 38 -16.15 0.02 15.96
C LEU A 38 -16.08 -0.15 17.48
N ARG A 39 -17.20 0.02 18.20
CA ARG A 39 -17.25 -0.22 19.64
C ARG A 39 -17.04 -1.70 19.98
N ASP A 40 -17.63 -2.57 19.17
CA ASP A 40 -17.62 -4.02 19.41
C ASP A 40 -16.33 -4.70 18.87
N ALA A 41 -15.55 -4.01 18.01
CA ALA A 41 -14.33 -4.53 17.41
C ALA A 41 -13.18 -4.77 18.39
N GLY A 42 -13.15 -4.08 19.55
CA GLY A 42 -12.15 -4.27 20.59
C GLY A 42 -10.72 -4.28 20.04
N ASP A 43 -9.97 -5.35 20.35
CA ASP A 43 -8.56 -5.52 19.93
C ASP A 43 -8.40 -5.69 18.41
N ALA A 44 -9.42 -6.17 17.69
CA ALA A 44 -9.36 -6.34 16.24
C ALA A 44 -9.23 -4.99 15.50
N TRP A 45 -9.63 -3.88 16.12
CA TRP A 45 -9.44 -2.55 15.53
C TRP A 45 -7.96 -2.17 15.46
N ALA A 46 -7.15 -2.56 16.46
CA ALA A 46 -5.71 -2.31 16.43
C ALA A 46 -5.03 -3.08 15.28
N ASP A 47 -5.44 -4.34 15.06
CA ASP A 47 -4.93 -5.16 13.95
C ASP A 47 -5.24 -4.53 12.59
N VAL A 48 -6.44 -3.95 12.42
CA VAL A 48 -6.82 -3.24 11.19
C VAL A 48 -5.93 -2.01 10.96
N GLN A 49 -5.60 -1.26 12.01
CA GLN A 49 -4.71 -0.10 11.92
C GLN A 49 -3.28 -0.50 11.55
N ASP A 50 -2.77 -1.57 12.15
CA ASP A 50 -1.45 -2.12 11.88
C ASP A 50 -1.35 -2.61 10.43
N GLU A 51 -2.35 -3.37 9.97
CA GLU A 51 -2.35 -3.90 8.61
C GLU A 51 -2.51 -2.79 7.55
N MET A 52 -3.31 -1.75 7.84
CA MET A 52 -3.38 -0.56 6.99
C MET A 52 -2.01 0.12 6.87
N THR A 53 -1.28 0.23 7.97
CA THR A 53 0.06 0.83 7.99
C THR A 53 1.06 0.00 7.18
N ARG A 54 1.05 -1.32 7.35
CA ARG A 54 1.89 -2.25 6.57
C ARG A 54 1.56 -2.18 5.08
N SER A 55 0.29 -2.18 4.73
CA SER A 55 -0.17 -2.07 3.34
C SER A 55 0.23 -0.75 2.70
N LEU A 56 0.15 0.38 3.42
CA LEU A 56 0.58 1.68 2.89
C LEU A 56 2.09 1.75 2.68
N ALA A 57 2.89 1.08 3.51
CA ALA A 57 4.33 1.01 3.34
C ALA A 57 4.72 0.30 2.04
N THR A 58 4.04 -0.79 1.67
CA THR A 58 4.34 -1.52 0.43
C THR A 58 3.86 -0.80 -0.83
N MET A 59 2.82 0.03 -0.73
CA MET A 59 2.29 0.81 -1.86
C MET A 59 3.11 2.07 -2.18
N ARG A 60 3.94 2.54 -1.25
CA ARG A 60 4.78 3.73 -1.41
C ARG A 60 6.17 3.32 -1.89
N VAL A 61 6.73 4.11 -2.80
CA VAL A 61 8.14 3.95 -3.18
C VAL A 61 8.98 4.56 -2.06
N ASP A 62 9.86 3.76 -1.49
CA ASP A 62 10.85 4.18 -0.51
C ASP A 62 12.13 4.61 -1.24
N TYR A 63 12.37 5.92 -1.28
CA TYR A 63 13.49 6.51 -2.01
C TYR A 63 14.82 6.44 -1.25
N ASP A 64 14.79 6.13 0.05
CA ASP A 64 15.98 6.03 0.89
C ASP A 64 16.62 4.63 0.82
N GLN A 65 16.01 3.70 0.07
CA GLN A 65 16.55 2.36 -0.11
C GLN A 65 17.83 2.34 -0.94
N VAL A 66 18.77 1.50 -0.49
CA VAL A 66 20.02 1.25 -1.18
C VAL A 66 19.74 0.63 -2.55
N GLN A 67 20.29 1.25 -3.58
CA GLN A 67 20.23 0.72 -4.93
C GLN A 67 21.13 -0.51 -5.05
N ILE A 68 20.59 -1.59 -5.61
CA ILE A 68 21.35 -2.83 -5.81
C ILE A 68 22.44 -2.56 -6.86
N LYS A 69 23.69 -2.88 -6.51
CA LYS A 69 24.83 -2.76 -7.43
C LYS A 69 24.63 -3.69 -8.63
N ALA A 70 25.18 -3.32 -9.78
CA ALA A 70 25.26 -4.23 -10.91
C ALA A 70 25.94 -5.55 -10.49
N LEU A 71 25.52 -6.68 -11.08
CA LEU A 71 26.00 -8.00 -10.68
C LEU A 71 27.53 -8.12 -10.75
N GLU A 72 28.16 -7.51 -11.75
CA GLU A 72 29.61 -7.49 -11.92
C GLU A 72 30.36 -6.74 -10.81
N GLN A 73 29.74 -5.70 -10.25
CA GLN A 73 30.30 -4.89 -9.17
C GLN A 73 29.88 -5.39 -7.78
N SER A 74 29.02 -6.41 -7.73
CA SER A 74 28.52 -6.99 -6.50
C SER A 74 29.47 -8.06 -5.97
N ASN A 75 29.74 -8.04 -4.67
CA ASN A 75 30.59 -9.02 -4.00
C ASN A 75 29.88 -9.55 -2.75
N ASN A 76 29.48 -10.83 -2.79
CA ASN A 76 28.93 -11.52 -1.63
C ASN A 76 29.34 -13.01 -1.64
N SER A 77 29.32 -13.62 -0.46
CA SER A 77 29.83 -14.98 -0.22
C SER A 77 29.13 -16.05 -1.07
N LEU A 78 27.82 -15.93 -1.29
CA LEU A 78 27.04 -16.86 -2.10
C LEU A 78 27.37 -16.71 -3.60
N LEU A 79 27.45 -15.48 -4.08
CA LEU A 79 27.80 -15.17 -5.48
C LEU A 79 29.20 -15.69 -5.83
N ASN A 80 30.18 -15.47 -4.95
CA ASN A 80 31.55 -15.95 -5.15
C ASN A 80 31.62 -17.48 -5.18
N LYS A 81 30.91 -18.16 -4.27
CA LYS A 81 30.81 -19.64 -4.28
C LYS A 81 30.23 -20.17 -5.61
N ARG A 82 29.22 -19.50 -6.17
CA ARG A 82 28.61 -19.91 -7.45
C ARG A 82 29.53 -19.61 -8.65
N ARG A 83 30.19 -18.45 -8.69
CA ARG A 83 31.16 -18.12 -9.76
C ARG A 83 32.32 -19.13 -9.80
N ASN A 84 32.85 -19.50 -8.64
CA ASN A 84 33.96 -20.45 -8.53
C ASN A 84 33.57 -21.88 -8.95
N LYS A 85 32.29 -22.26 -8.84
CA LYS A 85 31.80 -23.56 -9.30
C LYS A 85 31.56 -23.61 -10.82
N VAL A 86 31.27 -22.48 -11.45
CA VAL A 86 31.07 -22.38 -12.91
C VAL A 86 32.41 -22.16 -13.65
N GLY A 87 33.39 -21.55 -12.98
CA GLY A 87 34.76 -21.37 -13.51
C GLY A 87 35.69 -22.58 -13.33
N ALA A 88 35.16 -23.73 -12.88
CA ALA A 88 35.84 -25.02 -12.77
C ALA A 88 35.14 -26.03 -13.69
#